data_AF-A0A6C0K5C4-F1
#
_entry.id   AF-A0A6C0K5C4-F1
#
_cell.length_a   1.000
_cell.length_b   1.000
_cell.length_c   1.000
_cell.angle_alpha   90.00
_cell.angle_beta   90.00
_cell.angle_gamma   90.00
#
_symmetry.space_group_name_H-M   'P 1'
#
loop_
_entity.id
_entity.type
_entity.pdbx_description
1 polymer ?
#
loop_
_entity_poly.entity_id
_entity_poly.type
_entity_poly.pdbx_seq_one_letter_code
_entity_poly.pdbx_strand_id
1 'polypeptide(L)'
;MNIVLTCLVNFQPYILDNIRQLHRLGHDQENIFILCNQFMVPQFGTVKEYITIIEVEELEGQEDEFRYDDRSGLDNGFRGGFWKLTSSRFFVIHRFMKKYNVRDVLHLENDVVMYYHGNELMSYLNPTRMYLPFDNYERNIASIVYIPDANVLGGVLRHYDMGKNDMYNFSSIAKKTNLIDHFPIFGL
;
A
#
# COMPACT_ATOMS: atom_id res chain seq x y z
N MET A 1 4.95 11.05 8.57
CA MET A 1 4.25 9.89 7.96
C MET A 1 4.92 9.59 6.64
N ASN A 2 5.17 8.31 6.34
CA ASN A 2 5.80 7.87 5.10
C ASN A 2 4.72 7.55 4.07
N ILE A 3 4.72 8.22 2.93
CA ILE A 3 3.84 7.90 1.80
C ILE A 3 4.48 6.81 0.96
N VAL A 4 3.75 5.73 0.68
CA VAL A 4 4.26 4.61 -0.12
C VAL A 4 3.31 4.34 -1.28
N LEU A 5 3.78 4.56 -2.50
CA LEU A 5 3.05 4.18 -3.72
C LEU A 5 3.71 2.94 -4.32
N THR A 6 2.95 2.21 -5.14
CA THR A 6 3.44 0.97 -5.78
C THR A 6 3.14 0.99 -7.27
N CYS A 7 4.13 0.65 -8.10
CA CYS A 7 3.98 0.56 -9.55
C CYS A 7 4.61 -0.76 -10.03
N LEU A 8 3.80 -1.82 -10.04
CA LEU A 8 4.23 -3.19 -10.37
C LEU A 8 3.75 -3.57 -11.76
N VAL A 9 4.66 -4.06 -12.60
CA VAL A 9 4.42 -4.67 -13.93
C VAL A 9 3.81 -3.73 -14.99
N ASN A 10 2.81 -2.95 -14.65
CA ASN A 10 2.07 -2.06 -15.54
C ASN A 10 2.23 -0.61 -15.08
N PHE A 11 2.73 0.25 -15.97
CA PHE A 11 2.88 1.67 -15.65
C PHE A 11 1.54 2.39 -15.75
N GLN A 12 1.20 3.12 -14.68
CA GLN A 12 -0.02 3.91 -14.56
C GLN A 12 0.36 5.40 -14.51
N PRO A 13 0.30 6.14 -15.62
CA PRO A 13 0.95 7.46 -15.73
C PRO A 13 0.42 8.51 -14.76
N TYR A 14 -0.82 8.37 -14.29
CA TYR A 14 -1.43 9.24 -13.29
C TYR A 14 -0.74 9.19 -11.92
N ILE A 15 0.10 8.17 -11.64
CA ILE A 15 0.95 8.15 -10.45
C ILE A 15 1.89 9.36 -10.40
N LEU A 16 2.30 9.89 -11.56
CA LEU A 16 3.16 11.08 -11.63
C LEU A 16 2.44 12.33 -11.13
N ASP A 17 1.14 12.44 -11.39
CA ASP A 17 0.33 13.56 -10.91
C ASP A 17 0.06 13.44 -9.40
N ASN A 18 -0.14 12.20 -8.91
CA ASN A 18 -0.21 11.91 -7.48
C ASN A 18 1.06 12.38 -6.75
N ILE A 19 2.25 12.00 -7.25
CA ILE A 19 3.54 12.42 -6.69
C ILE A 19 3.70 13.94 -6.66
N ARG A 20 3.37 14.63 -7.77
CA ARG A 20 3.44 16.11 -7.82
C ARG A 20 2.49 16.75 -6.81
N GLN A 21 1.31 16.18 -6.62
CA GLN A 21 0.36 16.67 -5.64
C GLN A 21 0.85 16.47 -4.21
N LEU A 22 1.39 15.29 -3.89
CA LEU A 22 1.99 15.03 -2.57
C LEU A 22 3.10 16.04 -2.26
N HIS A 23 3.98 16.31 -3.23
CA HIS A 23 5.01 17.33 -3.07
C HIS A 23 4.43 18.73 -2.83
N ARG A 24 3.38 19.13 -3.56
CA ARG A 24 2.68 20.42 -3.35
C ARG A 24 2.03 20.53 -1.97
N LEU A 25 1.64 19.41 -1.37
CA LEU A 25 1.10 19.35 -0.01
C LEU A 25 2.19 19.43 1.08
N GLY A 26 3.46 19.52 0.70
CA GLY A 26 4.59 19.63 1.62
C GLY A 26 5.19 18.29 2.05
N HIS A 27 4.88 17.19 1.35
CA HIS A 27 5.61 15.94 1.55
C HIS A 27 6.99 16.02 0.85
N ASP A 28 8.05 15.82 1.62
CA ASP A 28 9.43 15.81 1.13
C ASP A 28 9.86 14.46 0.56
N GLN A 29 10.91 14.46 -0.25
CA GLN A 29 11.49 13.27 -0.90
C GLN A 29 11.78 12.11 0.06
N GLU A 30 12.24 12.43 1.27
CA GLU A 30 12.55 11.45 2.32
C GLU A 30 11.30 10.70 2.83
N ASN A 31 10.11 11.22 2.54
CA ASN A 31 8.83 10.71 3.00
C ASN A 31 7.96 10.16 1.87
N ILE A 32 8.39 10.18 0.60
CA ILE A 32 7.62 9.61 -0.52
C ILE A 32 8.42 8.48 -1.17
N PHE A 33 7.96 7.25 -0.99
CA PHE A 33 8.58 6.06 -1.54
C PHE A 33 7.77 5.51 -2.71
N ILE A 34 8.44 5.14 -3.80
CA ILE A 34 7.86 4.37 -4.90
C ILE A 34 8.48 2.98 -4.89
N LEU A 35 7.65 1.96 -4.70
CA LEU A 35 8.06 0.56 -4.86
C LEU A 35 7.72 0.13 -6.29
N CYS A 36 8.71 -0.12 -7.14
CA CYS A 36 8.48 -0.50 -8.52
C CYS A 36 9.49 -1.52 -9.04
N ASN A 37 9.15 -2.22 -10.12
CA ASN A 37 10.13 -3.03 -10.83
C ASN A 37 11.27 -2.17 -11.37
N GLN A 38 12.49 -2.70 -11.38
CA GLN A 38 13.68 -2.03 -11.89
C GLN A 38 13.48 -1.44 -13.30
N PHE A 39 12.81 -2.17 -14.18
CA PHE A 39 12.54 -1.70 -15.54
C PHE A 39 11.55 -0.52 -15.62
N MET A 40 10.83 -0.21 -14.53
CA MET A 40 9.91 0.93 -14.43
C MET A 40 10.60 2.22 -13.94
N VAL A 41 11.80 2.14 -13.37
CA VAL A 41 12.52 3.30 -12.83
C VAL A 41 12.62 4.47 -13.83
N PRO A 42 12.89 4.25 -15.14
CA PRO A 42 12.95 5.35 -16.11
C PRO A 42 11.65 6.17 -16.26
N GLN A 43 10.48 5.59 -15.93
CA GLN A 43 9.19 6.27 -16.05
C GLN A 43 9.02 7.43 -15.06
N PHE A 44 9.79 7.43 -13.98
CA PHE A 44 9.72 8.43 -12.91
C PHE A 44 10.69 9.62 -13.11
N GLY A 45 11.37 9.70 -14.26
CA GLY A 45 12.40 10.71 -14.50
C GLY A 45 11.97 12.17 -14.31
N THR A 46 10.68 12.47 -14.49
CA THR A 46 10.11 13.84 -14.35
C THR A 46 9.69 14.21 -12.92
N VAL A 47 9.79 13.28 -11.99
CA VAL A 47 9.40 13.48 -10.58
C VAL A 47 10.43 12.90 -9.61
N LYS A 48 11.61 12.48 -10.12
CA LYS A 48 12.63 11.73 -9.36
C LYS A 48 13.16 12.52 -8.17
N GLU A 49 13.15 13.84 -8.24
CA GLU A 49 13.58 14.75 -7.19
C GLU A 49 12.58 14.82 -6.01
N TYR A 50 11.35 14.34 -6.19
CA TYR A 50 10.31 14.34 -5.15
C TYR A 50 10.16 13.00 -4.45
N ILE A 51 10.86 11.96 -4.88
CA ILE A 51 10.64 10.59 -4.42
C ILE A 51 11.94 9.84 -4.12
N THR A 52 11.83 8.84 -3.26
CA THR A 52 12.80 7.77 -3.09
C THR A 52 12.28 6.52 -3.82
N ILE A 53 13.05 6.02 -4.79
CA ILE A 53 12.67 4.81 -5.54
C ILE A 53 13.30 3.59 -4.87
N ILE A 54 12.49 2.56 -4.66
CA ILE A 54 12.92 1.25 -4.18
C ILE A 54 12.56 0.22 -5.24
N GLU A 55 13.58 -0.41 -5.81
CA GLU A 55 13.40 -1.49 -6.77
C GLU A 55 12.89 -2.74 -6.02
N VAL A 56 11.78 -3.34 -6.47
CA VAL A 56 11.21 -4.51 -5.78
C VAL A 56 12.13 -5.72 -5.81
N GLU A 57 12.99 -5.80 -6.83
CA GLU A 57 14.04 -6.80 -6.97
C GLU A 57 15.04 -6.73 -5.80
N GLU A 58 15.27 -5.55 -5.22
CA GLU A 58 16.10 -5.41 -4.01
C GLU A 58 15.45 -6.03 -2.77
N LEU A 59 14.13 -6.28 -2.80
CA LEU A 59 13.37 -6.87 -1.70
C LEU A 59 13.35 -8.42 -1.75
N GLU A 60 13.78 -9.03 -2.85
CA GLU A 60 13.71 -10.48 -3.08
C GLU A 60 14.62 -11.31 -2.15
N GLY A 61 15.65 -10.69 -1.57
CA GLY A 61 16.51 -11.33 -0.56
C GLY A 61 15.93 -11.37 0.87
N GLN A 62 14.75 -10.80 1.09
CA GLN A 62 14.05 -10.90 2.36
C GLN A 62 13.22 -12.19 2.42
N GLU A 63 13.06 -12.77 3.61
CA GLU A 63 12.12 -13.88 3.80
C GLU A 63 10.70 -13.44 3.39
N ASP A 64 10.28 -13.87 2.20
CA ASP A 64 8.89 -13.82 1.77
C ASP A 64 8.15 -15.00 2.39
N GLU A 65 7.81 -14.87 3.67
CA GLU A 65 7.08 -15.88 4.43
C GLU A 65 5.70 -16.21 3.82
N PHE A 66 5.13 -15.29 3.05
CA PHE A 66 3.80 -15.44 2.46
C PHE A 66 3.83 -16.11 1.09
N ARG A 67 4.93 -15.95 0.33
CA ARG A 67 5.10 -16.47 -1.03
C ARG A 67 3.90 -16.16 -1.91
N TYR A 68 3.43 -14.91 -1.86
CA TYR A 68 2.15 -14.53 -2.46
C TYR A 68 2.10 -14.81 -3.96
N ASP A 69 3.18 -14.49 -4.68
CA ASP A 69 3.22 -14.64 -6.13
C ASP A 69 3.12 -16.11 -6.57
N ASP A 70 3.61 -17.04 -5.74
CA ASP A 70 3.52 -18.49 -5.94
C ASP A 70 2.17 -19.09 -5.49
N ARG A 71 1.57 -18.53 -4.43
CA ARG A 71 0.42 -19.13 -3.73
C ARG A 71 -0.92 -18.51 -4.07
N SER A 72 -0.93 -17.34 -4.70
CA SER A 72 -2.15 -16.64 -5.10
C SER A 72 -2.98 -17.52 -6.04
N GLY A 73 -4.23 -17.78 -5.65
CA GLY A 73 -5.24 -18.44 -6.48
C GLY A 73 -6.01 -17.47 -7.39
N LEU A 74 -5.68 -16.18 -7.35
CA LEU A 74 -6.31 -15.16 -8.20
C LEU A 74 -5.92 -15.33 -9.67
N ASP A 75 -6.87 -15.04 -10.54
CA ASP A 75 -6.71 -15.15 -11.98
C ASP A 75 -5.63 -14.20 -12.52
N ASN A 76 -4.78 -14.74 -13.39
CA ASN A 76 -3.73 -14.00 -14.08
C ASN A 76 -4.23 -13.40 -15.41
N GLY A 77 -5.39 -13.83 -15.92
CA GLY A 77 -5.94 -13.39 -17.21
C GLY A 77 -6.77 -12.11 -17.15
N PHE A 78 -7.64 -11.95 -16.15
CA PHE A 78 -8.55 -10.82 -16.03
C PHE A 78 -7.78 -9.51 -15.91
N ARG A 79 -7.93 -8.65 -16.93
CA ARG A 79 -7.24 -7.35 -17.06
C ARG A 79 -5.73 -7.46 -16.83
N GLY A 80 -5.11 -8.55 -17.29
CA GLY A 80 -3.67 -8.77 -17.14
C GLY A 80 -3.24 -9.03 -15.69
N GLY A 81 -4.04 -9.80 -14.94
CA GLY A 81 -3.74 -10.15 -13.55
C GLY A 81 -4.02 -9.03 -12.56
N PHE A 82 -4.96 -8.13 -12.88
CA PHE A 82 -5.27 -6.95 -12.09
C PHE A 82 -5.42 -7.26 -10.60
N TRP A 83 -6.27 -8.22 -10.23
CA TRP A 83 -6.53 -8.58 -8.83
C TRP A 83 -5.31 -9.16 -8.13
N LYS A 84 -4.48 -9.91 -8.86
CA LYS A 84 -3.23 -10.42 -8.32
C LYS A 84 -2.28 -9.26 -8.02
N LEU A 85 -2.11 -8.33 -8.96
CA LEU A 85 -1.21 -7.18 -8.81
C LEU A 85 -1.66 -6.21 -7.72
N THR A 86 -2.96 -5.87 -7.67
CA THR A 86 -3.50 -4.99 -6.61
C THR A 86 -3.37 -5.62 -5.23
N SER A 87 -3.43 -6.95 -5.12
CA SER A 87 -3.21 -7.63 -3.84
C SER A 87 -1.71 -7.75 -3.51
N SER A 88 -0.86 -8.04 -4.51
CA SER A 88 0.59 -8.24 -4.36
C SER A 88 1.28 -7.01 -3.75
N ARG A 89 0.78 -5.80 -4.02
CA ARG A 89 1.33 -4.56 -3.47
C ARG A 89 1.47 -4.56 -1.95
N PHE A 90 0.56 -5.18 -1.20
CA PHE A 90 0.63 -5.23 0.26
C PHE A 90 1.74 -6.17 0.76
N PHE A 91 2.05 -7.22 0.01
CA PHE A 91 3.17 -8.11 0.32
C PHE A 91 4.52 -7.45 -0.02
N VAL A 92 4.57 -6.66 -1.09
CA VAL A 92 5.74 -5.82 -1.42
C VAL A 92 5.95 -4.74 -0.35
N ILE A 93 4.90 -4.02 0.05
CA ILE A 93 4.94 -3.02 1.13
C ILE A 93 5.42 -3.67 2.43
N HIS A 94 4.93 -4.86 2.78
CA HIS A 94 5.39 -5.58 3.97
C HIS A 94 6.89 -5.88 3.94
N ARG A 95 7.42 -6.39 2.80
CA ARG A 95 8.86 -6.64 2.63
C ARG A 95 9.68 -5.35 2.74
N PHE A 96 9.22 -4.27 2.13
CA PHE A 96 9.83 -2.95 2.23
C PHE A 96 9.89 -2.47 3.69
N MET A 97 8.76 -2.52 4.40
CA MET A 97 8.69 -2.11 5.80
C MET A 97 9.60 -2.95 6.69
N LYS A 98 9.68 -4.28 6.47
CA LYS A 98 10.61 -5.17 7.21
C LYS A 98 12.06 -4.81 6.95
N LYS A 99 12.46 -4.68 5.67
CA LYS A 99 13.87 -4.49 5.28
C LYS A 99 14.43 -3.17 5.80
N TYR A 100 13.66 -2.09 5.67
CA TYR A 100 14.12 -0.74 5.99
C TYR A 100 13.58 -0.23 7.34
N ASN A 101 12.85 -1.06 8.09
CA ASN A 101 12.22 -0.71 9.37
C ASN A 101 11.33 0.55 9.28
N VAL A 102 10.59 0.69 8.18
CA VAL A 102 9.70 1.84 7.94
C VAL A 102 8.39 1.66 8.70
N ARG A 103 7.97 2.72 9.38
CA ARG A 103 6.75 2.81 10.18
C ARG A 103 5.84 3.93 9.66
N ASP A 104 4.60 3.94 10.12
CA ASP A 104 3.62 4.99 9.80
C ASP A 104 3.48 5.22 8.29
N VAL A 105 3.24 4.13 7.57
CA VAL A 105 3.05 4.12 6.12
C VAL A 105 1.63 4.51 5.78
N LEU A 106 1.46 5.46 4.87
CA LEU A 106 0.20 5.74 4.18
C LEU A 106 0.35 5.34 2.72
N HIS A 107 -0.29 4.24 2.35
CA HIS A 107 -0.40 3.79 0.99
C HIS A 107 -1.57 4.45 0.28
N LEU A 108 -1.39 4.84 -0.98
CA LEU A 108 -2.45 5.31 -1.87
C LEU A 108 -2.48 4.45 -3.13
N GLU A 109 -3.68 4.18 -3.63
CA GLU A 109 -3.82 3.74 -5.02
C GLU A 109 -3.36 4.85 -5.95
N ASN A 110 -2.79 4.44 -7.09
CA ASN A 110 -2.13 5.37 -8.00
C ASN A 110 -3.11 6.42 -8.56
N ASP A 111 -4.40 6.09 -8.68
CA ASP A 111 -5.50 6.95 -9.14
C ASP A 111 -6.21 7.73 -8.01
N VAL A 112 -5.65 7.75 -6.80
CA VAL A 112 -6.18 8.51 -5.65
C VAL A 112 -5.35 9.76 -5.41
N VAL A 113 -6.02 10.91 -5.25
CA VAL A 113 -5.36 12.21 -5.04
C VAL A 113 -5.69 12.74 -3.65
N MET A 114 -4.65 13.13 -2.90
CA MET A 114 -4.80 13.80 -1.60
C MET A 114 -4.96 15.32 -1.76
N TYR A 115 -5.76 15.92 -0.87
CA TYR A 115 -5.96 17.37 -0.79
C TYR A 115 -5.46 17.99 0.52
N TYR A 116 -5.04 17.16 1.47
CA TYR A 116 -4.49 17.56 2.76
C TYR A 116 -3.22 16.77 3.03
N HIS A 117 -2.31 17.32 3.84
CA HIS A 117 -1.10 16.62 4.23
C HIS A 117 -1.45 15.38 5.08
N GLY A 118 -0.79 14.24 4.83
CA GLY A 118 -1.11 12.98 5.54
C GLY A 118 -0.95 13.03 7.08
N ASN A 119 -0.16 13.96 7.62
CA ASN A 119 0.03 14.09 9.06
C ASN A 119 -1.25 14.55 9.78
N GLU A 120 -2.21 15.14 9.07
CA GLU A 120 -3.53 15.49 9.60
C GLU A 120 -4.30 14.27 10.14
N LEU A 121 -3.96 13.06 9.70
CA LEU A 121 -4.58 11.83 10.17
C LEU A 121 -4.03 11.36 11.53
N MET A 122 -2.82 11.77 11.92
CA MET A 122 -2.06 11.15 13.02
C MET A 122 -2.81 11.16 14.37
N SER A 123 -3.57 12.22 14.66
CA SER A 123 -4.33 12.33 15.92
C SER A 123 -5.50 11.34 16.03
N TYR A 124 -5.92 10.73 14.91
CA TYR A 124 -7.06 9.82 14.85
C TYR A 124 -6.65 8.34 14.75
N LEU A 125 -5.35 8.05 14.61
CA LEU A 125 -4.85 6.71 14.30
C LEU A 125 -4.31 6.02 15.55
N ASN A 126 -4.70 4.75 15.74
CA ASN A 126 -4.11 3.87 16.73
C ASN A 126 -2.90 3.13 16.12
N PRO A 127 -1.69 3.23 16.70
CA PRO A 127 -0.48 2.62 16.12
C PRO A 127 -0.47 1.09 16.18
N THR A 128 -1.51 0.45 16.73
CA THR A 128 -1.66 -1.01 16.78
C THR A 128 -2.57 -1.57 15.68
N ARG A 129 -3.16 -0.70 14.84
CA ARG A 129 -4.14 -1.09 13.82
C ARG A 129 -3.83 -0.52 12.45
N MET A 130 -4.16 -1.28 11.41
CA MET A 130 -4.23 -0.80 10.03
C MET A 130 -5.57 -0.09 9.79
N TYR A 131 -5.58 0.99 9.01
CA TYR A 131 -6.80 1.76 8.72
C TYR A 131 -7.06 1.85 7.23
N LEU A 132 -8.31 1.68 6.81
CA LEU A 132 -8.75 1.81 5.42
C LEU A 132 -10.27 2.06 5.33
N PRO A 133 -10.80 2.59 4.21
CA PRO A 133 -12.22 2.83 4.08
C PRO A 133 -12.99 1.56 3.67
N PHE A 134 -14.20 1.45 4.18
CA PHE A 134 -15.13 0.36 3.88
C PHE A 134 -16.33 0.93 3.18
N ASP A 135 -16.63 0.42 1.97
CA ASP A 135 -17.80 0.86 1.22
C ASP A 135 -19.07 0.09 1.64
N ASN A 136 -18.92 -1.10 2.19
CA ASN A 136 -20.00 -1.87 2.79
C ASN A 136 -19.47 -2.88 3.83
N TYR A 137 -20.38 -3.65 4.43
CA TYR A 137 -20.02 -4.63 5.46
C TYR A 137 -19.19 -5.80 4.96
N GLU A 138 -19.18 -6.11 3.66
CA GLU A 138 -18.48 -7.26 3.07
C GLU A 138 -17.19 -6.87 2.34
N ARG A 139 -16.95 -5.57 2.13
CA ARG A 139 -15.89 -5.09 1.25
C ARG A 139 -15.25 -3.81 1.79
N ASN A 140 -13.96 -3.67 1.49
CA ASN A 140 -13.23 -2.43 1.65
C ASN A 140 -12.78 -1.87 0.29
N ILE A 141 -12.39 -0.60 0.28
CA ILE A 141 -11.70 0.02 -0.85
C ILE A 141 -10.30 0.39 -0.39
N ALA A 142 -9.27 -0.36 -0.81
CA ALA A 142 -7.89 -0.10 -0.40
C ALA A 142 -7.23 1.11 -1.12
N SER A 143 -8.05 2.11 -1.47
CA SER A 143 -7.71 3.40 -2.08
C SER A 143 -6.70 4.22 -1.27
N ILE A 144 -6.84 4.19 0.04
CA ILE A 144 -5.95 4.80 1.02
C ILE A 144 -5.85 3.83 2.20
N VAL A 145 -4.64 3.52 2.64
CA VAL A 145 -4.40 2.55 3.73
C VAL A 145 -3.30 3.06 4.63
N TYR A 146 -3.57 3.27 5.92
CA TYR A 146 -2.53 3.52 6.92
C TYR A 146 -2.09 2.20 7.56
N ILE A 147 -0.78 2.02 7.66
CA ILE A 147 -0.12 0.82 8.14
C ILE A 147 0.96 1.25 9.16
N PRO A 148 0.77 0.96 10.45
CA PRO A 148 1.64 1.51 11.48
C PRO A 148 3.04 0.88 11.46
N ASP A 149 3.14 -0.44 11.25
CA ASP A 149 4.40 -1.14 11.09
C ASP A 149 4.26 -2.50 10.39
N ALA A 150 5.41 -3.10 10.08
CA ALA A 150 5.49 -4.40 9.44
C ALA A 150 4.86 -5.53 10.27
N ASN A 151 4.87 -5.45 11.61
CA ASN A 151 4.32 -6.51 12.45
C ASN A 151 2.79 -6.53 12.38
N VAL A 152 2.15 -5.36 12.39
CA VAL A 152 0.70 -5.23 12.20
C VAL A 152 0.30 -5.71 10.81
N LEU A 153 1.01 -5.27 9.76
CA LEU A 153 0.72 -5.71 8.39
C LEU A 153 0.92 -7.22 8.22
N GLY A 154 2.03 -7.77 8.71
CA GLY A 154 2.28 -9.21 8.70
C GLY A 154 1.21 -9.98 9.49
N GLY A 155 0.72 -9.41 10.60
CA GLY A 155 -0.44 -9.91 11.34
C GLY A 155 -1.68 -10.02 10.47
N VAL A 156 -2.01 -8.98 9.73
CA VAL A 156 -3.12 -8.98 8.77
C VAL A 156 -2.89 -10.01 7.67
N LEU A 157 -1.72 -10.02 7.03
CA LEU A 157 -1.39 -10.88 5.90
C LEU A 157 -1.37 -12.38 6.26
N ARG A 158 -1.09 -12.75 7.52
CA ARG A 158 -1.21 -14.14 8.00
C ARG A 158 -2.65 -14.69 7.93
N HIS A 159 -3.65 -13.83 7.93
CA HIS A 159 -5.07 -14.22 7.78
C HIS A 159 -5.57 -14.10 6.33
N TYR A 160 -4.69 -13.76 5.38
CA TYR A 160 -5.06 -13.54 3.99
C TYR A 160 -5.44 -14.84 3.27
N ASP A 161 -6.64 -14.87 2.72
CA ASP A 161 -7.13 -15.92 1.82
C ASP A 161 -6.58 -15.67 0.40
N MET A 162 -5.65 -16.51 -0.02
CA MET A 162 -4.97 -16.41 -1.31
C MET A 162 -5.91 -16.58 -2.52
N GLY A 163 -7.15 -17.04 -2.32
CA GLY A 163 -8.19 -17.13 -3.35
C GLY A 163 -9.03 -15.87 -3.50
N LYS A 164 -8.79 -14.82 -2.70
CA LYS A 164 -9.57 -13.58 -2.68
C LYS A 164 -8.68 -12.35 -2.87
N ASN A 165 -9.26 -11.29 -3.43
CA ASN A 165 -8.58 -10.00 -3.54
C ASN A 165 -8.56 -9.27 -2.18
N ASP A 166 -7.82 -8.17 -2.13
CA ASP A 166 -7.62 -7.31 -0.96
C ASP A 166 -8.95 -6.74 -0.42
N MET A 167 -9.88 -6.40 -1.32
CA MET A 167 -11.18 -5.83 -0.96
C MET A 167 -12.04 -6.77 -0.09
N TYR A 168 -12.05 -8.08 -0.38
CA TYR A 168 -12.77 -9.05 0.44
C TYR A 168 -11.91 -9.56 1.61
N ASN A 169 -10.60 -9.65 1.41
CA ASN A 169 -9.68 -10.10 2.46
C ASN A 169 -9.69 -9.19 3.66
N PHE A 170 -9.42 -7.89 3.49
CA PHE A 170 -9.33 -7.02 4.67
C PHE A 170 -10.67 -6.84 5.36
N SER A 171 -11.80 -6.99 4.66
CA SER A 171 -13.11 -7.01 5.33
C SER A 171 -13.34 -8.27 6.17
N SER A 172 -13.03 -9.44 5.61
CA SER A 172 -13.05 -10.71 6.34
C SER A 172 -12.11 -10.70 7.56
N ILE A 173 -10.92 -10.12 7.42
CA ILE A 173 -9.90 -10.05 8.49
C ILE A 173 -10.31 -9.06 9.58
N ALA A 174 -10.85 -7.90 9.22
CA ALA A 174 -11.38 -6.91 10.18
C ALA A 174 -12.48 -7.51 11.07
N LYS A 175 -13.34 -8.38 10.52
CA LYS A 175 -14.39 -9.07 11.30
C LYS A 175 -13.85 -10.13 12.27
N LYS A 176 -12.67 -10.68 12.00
CA LYS A 176 -12.10 -11.83 12.73
C LYS A 176 -10.99 -11.43 13.71
N THR A 177 -10.46 -10.23 13.56
CA THR A 177 -9.28 -9.75 14.26
C THR A 177 -9.51 -8.32 14.76
N ASN A 178 -8.64 -7.84 15.64
CA ASN A 178 -8.65 -6.45 16.10
C ASN A 178 -7.55 -5.62 15.43
N LEU A 179 -7.06 -6.08 14.26
CA LEU A 179 -5.89 -5.52 13.58
C LEU A 179 -6.23 -4.45 12.53
N ILE A 180 -7.50 -4.33 12.17
CA ILE A 180 -7.98 -3.43 11.12
C ILE A 180 -9.10 -2.56 11.69
N ASP A 181 -9.06 -1.28 11.38
CA ASP A 181 -10.04 -0.28 11.77
C ASP A 181 -10.46 0.59 10.57
N HIS A 182 -11.49 1.39 10.79
CA HIS A 182 -12.01 2.34 9.81
C HIS A 182 -11.35 3.71 9.99
N PHE A 183 -11.05 4.40 8.88
CA PHE A 183 -10.77 5.84 8.99
C PHE A 183 -11.95 6.58 9.62
N PRO A 184 -11.70 7.63 10.42
CA PRO A 184 -12.76 8.42 11.02
C PRO A 184 -13.61 9.08 9.92
N ILE A 185 -14.92 8.85 9.95
CA ILE A 185 -15.88 9.47 9.02
C ILE A 185 -16.37 10.83 9.56
N PHE A 186 -16.30 11.02 10.88
CA PHE A 186 -16.57 12.28 11.55
C PHE A 186 -15.36 12.66 12.40
N GLY A 187 -14.98 13.93 12.39
CA GLY A 187 -14.07 14.47 13.41
C GLY A 187 -14.76 14.36 14.76
N LEU A 188 -14.06 13.82 15.76
CA LEU A 188 -14.52 13.84 17.16
C LEU A 188 -14.55 15.27 17.69
#